data_AF-A0A843L7Q3-F1
#
_entry.id   AF-A0A843L7Q3-F1
#
_cell.length_a   1.000
_cell.length_b   1.000
_cell.length_c   1.000
_cell.angle_alpha   90.00
_cell.angle_beta   90.00
_cell.angle_gamma   90.00
#
_symmetry.space_group_name_H-M   'P 1'
#
loop_
_entity.id
_entity.type
_entity.pdbx_description
1 polymer ?
#
loop_
_entity_poly.entity_id
_entity_poly.type
_entity_poly.pdbx_seq_one_letter_code
_entity_poly.pdbx_strand_id
1 'polypeptide(L)'
;MKKHRQEEVDRLSADLDFPALYRGYTWKNDTWEKGFSEILGLEREVTAAARDQALGLGHVQKIARRAGLPDRTDCAGRIVVILYIGSAPAYWLMRESGETARIVEEQIRGFGPACASKLLRFAVPQVFGAIDTRLVRIFGRGDPEKQRYPVLDLIAERSGGRWAIPAAQPGWPEEYGAWTGVLHALANVLNREEVCCPHPEGFAAAGLRSQGIWAAADVEMALSCYATGVVGEECAPLPVG
;
A
#
# COMPACT_ATOMS: atom_id res chain seq x y z
N MET A 1 17.19 -8.69 1.15
CA MET A 1 16.24 -8.87 2.27
C MET A 1 16.91 -9.69 3.37
N LYS A 2 16.63 -9.45 4.66
CA LYS A 2 17.18 -10.25 5.78
C LYS A 2 16.63 -11.68 5.71
N LYS A 3 17.43 -12.69 6.07
CA LYS A 3 17.06 -14.12 6.00
C LYS A 3 15.72 -14.44 6.68
N HIS A 4 15.52 -13.94 7.89
CA HIS A 4 14.27 -14.15 8.64
C HIS A 4 13.03 -13.61 7.92
N ARG A 5 13.13 -12.45 7.23
CA ARG A 5 11.99 -11.91 6.46
C ARG A 5 11.68 -12.77 5.23
N GLN A 6 12.68 -13.41 4.63
CA GLN A 6 12.44 -14.36 3.53
C GLN A 6 11.68 -15.59 4.03
N GLU A 7 12.05 -16.14 5.18
CA GLU A 7 11.35 -17.28 5.79
C GLU A 7 9.88 -16.94 6.07
N GLU A 8 9.59 -15.74 6.57
CA GLU A 8 8.21 -15.30 6.79
C GLU A 8 7.45 -15.01 5.48
N VAL A 9 8.13 -14.55 4.41
CA VAL A 9 7.54 -14.45 3.07
C VAL A 9 7.13 -15.82 2.54
N ASP A 10 8.01 -16.82 2.68
CA ASP A 10 7.73 -18.18 2.20
C ASP A 10 6.55 -18.79 2.97
N ARG A 11 6.49 -18.56 4.29
CA ARG A 11 5.33 -18.94 5.12
C ARG A 11 4.05 -18.25 4.68
N LEU A 12 4.08 -16.93 4.48
CA LEU A 12 2.92 -16.17 3.99
C LEU A 12 2.39 -16.72 2.66
N SER A 13 3.28 -17.02 1.70
CA SER A 13 2.87 -17.59 0.41
C SER A 13 2.27 -18.98 0.53
N ALA A 14 2.74 -19.80 1.47
CA ALA A 14 2.23 -21.15 1.68
C ALA A 14 0.92 -21.19 2.47
N ASP A 15 0.79 -20.32 3.48
CA ASP A 15 -0.32 -20.35 4.44
C ASP A 15 -1.57 -19.61 3.92
N LEU A 16 -1.43 -18.69 2.97
CA LEU A 16 -2.51 -17.79 2.53
C LEU A 16 -2.97 -18.04 1.09
N ASP A 17 -4.29 -18.08 0.89
CA ASP A 17 -4.91 -18.04 -0.44
C ASP A 17 -4.98 -16.60 -0.96
N PHE A 18 -3.90 -16.14 -1.59
CA PHE A 18 -3.79 -14.80 -2.15
C PHE A 18 -4.91 -14.46 -3.15
N PRO A 19 -5.26 -15.33 -4.13
CA PRO A 19 -6.41 -15.07 -5.00
C PRO A 19 -7.73 -14.86 -4.24
N ALA A 20 -8.04 -15.68 -3.24
CA ALA A 20 -9.26 -15.50 -2.45
C ALA A 20 -9.23 -14.21 -1.62
N LEU A 21 -8.09 -13.91 -0.99
CA LEU A 21 -7.90 -12.66 -0.23
C LEU A 21 -8.03 -11.42 -1.11
N TYR A 22 -7.46 -11.44 -2.31
CA TYR A 22 -7.58 -10.33 -3.25
C TYR A 22 -9.04 -10.10 -3.66
N ARG A 23 -9.77 -11.17 -4.01
CA ARG A 23 -11.21 -11.08 -4.32
C ARG A 23 -12.03 -10.60 -3.12
N GLY A 24 -11.65 -11.03 -1.92
CA GLY A 24 -12.29 -10.64 -0.66
C GLY A 24 -11.93 -9.24 -0.17
N TYR A 25 -11.01 -8.52 -0.82
CA TYR A 25 -10.73 -7.14 -0.46
C TYR A 25 -11.97 -6.28 -0.69
N THR A 26 -12.33 -5.51 0.34
CA THR A 26 -13.44 -4.55 0.26
C THR A 26 -13.12 -3.30 1.05
N TRP A 27 -13.44 -2.15 0.45
CA TRP A 27 -13.41 -0.87 1.14
C TRP A 27 -14.66 -0.07 0.77
N LYS A 28 -15.59 0.09 1.73
CA LYS A 28 -16.90 0.68 1.50
C LYS A 28 -17.62 -0.03 0.34
N ASN A 29 -17.81 0.65 -0.79
CA ASN A 29 -18.51 0.11 -1.97
C ASN A 29 -17.56 -0.41 -3.06
N ASP A 30 -16.25 -0.34 -2.84
CA ASP A 30 -15.20 -0.70 -3.78
C ASP A 30 -14.84 -2.19 -3.60
N THR A 31 -15.43 -3.04 -4.44
CA THR A 31 -15.33 -4.52 -4.35
C THR A 31 -14.85 -5.13 -5.66
N TRP A 32 -14.42 -6.40 -5.60
CA TRP A 32 -13.92 -7.14 -6.75
C TRP A 32 -15.00 -7.31 -7.84
N GLU A 33 -16.24 -7.60 -7.47
CA GLU A 33 -17.37 -7.80 -8.40
C GLU A 33 -17.69 -6.52 -9.19
N LYS A 34 -17.43 -5.36 -8.58
CA LYS A 34 -17.57 -4.04 -9.22
C LYS A 34 -16.31 -3.61 -9.96
N GLY A 35 -15.31 -4.49 -10.05
CA GLY A 35 -14.05 -4.23 -10.72
C GLY A 35 -13.12 -3.26 -10.00
N PHE A 36 -13.31 -3.07 -8.69
CA PHE A 36 -12.64 -2.04 -7.89
C PHE A 36 -12.67 -0.65 -8.54
N SER A 37 -13.87 -0.19 -8.91
CA SER A 37 -14.06 1.04 -9.69
C SER A 37 -13.39 2.28 -9.09
N GLU A 38 -13.34 2.42 -7.76
CA GLU A 38 -12.69 3.58 -7.13
C GLU A 38 -11.16 3.46 -7.17
N ILE A 39 -10.61 2.30 -6.81
CA ILE A 39 -9.16 2.05 -6.94
C ILE A 39 -8.72 2.20 -8.40
N LEU A 40 -9.46 1.63 -9.36
CA LEU A 40 -9.13 1.72 -10.78
C LEU A 40 -9.11 3.19 -11.24
N GLY A 41 -10.11 3.98 -10.85
CA GLY A 41 -10.17 5.41 -11.17
C GLY A 41 -8.99 6.20 -10.59
N LEU A 42 -8.67 5.96 -9.32
CA LEU A 42 -7.54 6.62 -8.66
C LEU A 42 -6.18 6.19 -9.22
N GLU A 43 -5.96 4.91 -9.47
CA GLU A 43 -4.71 4.45 -10.08
C GLU A 43 -4.52 5.05 -11.46
N ARG A 44 -5.58 5.11 -12.29
CA ARG A 44 -5.52 5.77 -13.62
C ARG A 44 -5.11 7.23 -13.50
N GLU A 45 -5.81 7.98 -12.66
CA GLU A 45 -5.57 9.41 -12.49
C GLU A 45 -4.18 9.71 -11.93
N VAL A 46 -3.82 9.06 -10.82
CA VAL A 46 -2.58 9.34 -10.09
C VAL A 46 -1.37 8.79 -10.85
N THR A 47 -1.48 7.65 -11.53
CA THR A 47 -0.41 7.14 -12.41
C THR A 47 -0.17 8.08 -13.60
N ALA A 48 -1.22 8.60 -14.23
CA ALA A 48 -1.07 9.58 -15.31
C ALA A 48 -0.36 10.85 -14.81
N ALA A 49 -0.82 11.40 -13.69
CA ALA A 49 -0.18 12.56 -13.07
C ALA A 49 1.28 12.29 -12.65
N ALA A 50 1.60 11.07 -12.20
CA ALA A 50 2.98 10.68 -11.86
C ALA A 50 3.89 10.61 -13.10
N ARG A 51 3.39 10.10 -14.23
CA ARG A 51 4.13 10.08 -15.51
C ARG A 51 4.41 11.48 -16.03
N ASP A 52 3.44 12.38 -15.87
CA ASP A 52 3.52 13.76 -16.35
C ASP A 52 4.18 14.72 -15.34
N GLN A 53 4.71 14.22 -14.21
CA GLN A 53 5.30 15.02 -13.13
C GLN A 53 4.35 16.12 -12.62
N ALA A 54 3.06 15.78 -12.54
CA ALA A 54 1.95 16.66 -12.20
C ALA A 54 1.27 16.30 -10.86
N LEU A 55 1.86 15.42 -10.06
CA LEU A 55 1.38 15.12 -8.71
C LEU A 55 1.33 16.39 -7.85
N GLY A 56 0.33 16.48 -6.98
CA GLY A 56 0.07 17.69 -6.21
C GLY A 56 -1.12 17.52 -5.26
N LEU A 57 -1.47 18.61 -4.57
CA LEU A 57 -2.45 18.61 -3.46
C LEU A 57 -3.77 17.90 -3.79
N GLY A 58 -4.36 18.14 -4.97
CA GLY A 58 -5.64 17.53 -5.36
C GLY A 58 -5.60 16.00 -5.37
N HIS A 59 -4.48 15.40 -5.78
CA HIS A 59 -4.29 13.95 -5.76
C HIS A 59 -4.18 13.44 -4.32
N VAL A 60 -3.42 14.14 -3.47
CA VAL A 60 -3.27 13.80 -2.04
C VAL A 60 -4.61 13.87 -1.32
N GLN A 61 -5.41 14.92 -1.57
CA GLN A 61 -6.74 15.08 -0.97
C GLN A 61 -7.70 13.98 -1.40
N LYS A 62 -7.70 13.57 -2.67
CA LYS A 62 -8.51 12.44 -3.15
C LYS A 62 -8.16 11.14 -2.42
N ILE A 63 -6.87 10.86 -2.27
CA ILE A 63 -6.38 9.68 -1.55
C ILE A 63 -6.73 9.75 -0.06
N ALA A 64 -6.56 10.91 0.58
CA ALA A 64 -6.92 11.14 1.97
C ALA A 64 -8.41 10.93 2.23
N ARG A 65 -9.28 11.49 1.37
CA ARG A 65 -10.74 11.31 1.45
C ARG A 65 -11.13 9.84 1.32
N ARG A 66 -10.53 9.10 0.37
CA ARG A 66 -10.75 7.66 0.25
C ARG A 66 -10.37 6.94 1.55
N ALA A 67 -9.22 7.29 2.12
CA ALA A 67 -8.70 6.70 3.36
C ALA A 67 -9.45 7.13 4.63
N GLY A 68 -10.48 8.00 4.52
CA GLY A 68 -11.23 8.51 5.67
C GLY A 68 -10.41 9.44 6.57
N LEU A 69 -9.35 10.05 6.02
CA LEU A 69 -8.50 10.98 6.75
C LEU A 69 -9.07 12.41 6.69
N PRO A 70 -8.88 13.24 7.73
CA PRO A 70 -9.32 14.63 7.74
C PRO A 70 -8.71 15.43 6.58
N ASP A 71 -9.47 16.36 5.98
CA ASP A 71 -9.01 17.26 4.92
C ASP A 71 -8.20 18.44 5.51
N ARG A 72 -7.14 18.11 6.27
CA ARG A 72 -6.18 19.08 6.85
C ARG A 72 -4.81 18.97 6.18
N THR A 73 -4.83 18.63 4.90
CA THR A 73 -3.61 18.45 4.10
C THR A 73 -3.13 19.79 3.58
N ASP A 74 -1.85 20.05 3.73
CA ASP A 74 -1.19 21.15 3.05
C ASP A 74 -0.04 20.61 2.18
N CYS A 75 0.01 21.06 0.94
CA CYS A 75 1.07 20.75 -0.01
C CYS A 75 1.31 22.05 -0.78
N ALA A 76 2.52 22.60 -0.65
CA ALA A 76 2.86 23.93 -1.14
C ALA A 76 2.84 24.07 -2.68
N GLY A 77 2.51 23.01 -3.42
CA GLY A 77 2.39 23.02 -4.87
C GLY A 77 2.40 21.62 -5.47
N ARG A 78 3.30 21.42 -6.44
CA ARG A 78 3.56 20.11 -7.05
C ARG A 78 4.49 19.31 -6.17
N ILE A 79 4.27 18.00 -6.13
CA ILE A 79 5.18 17.05 -5.48
C ILE A 79 6.28 16.73 -6.48
N VAL A 80 7.49 17.17 -6.17
CA VAL A 80 8.69 16.97 -6.98
C VAL A 80 9.29 15.62 -6.63
N VAL A 81 8.99 14.61 -7.43
CA VAL A 81 9.54 13.26 -7.33
C VAL A 81 9.52 12.59 -8.71
N ILE A 82 10.63 11.95 -9.09
CA ILE A 82 10.71 11.21 -10.35
C ILE A 82 10.29 9.77 -10.11
N LEU A 83 9.13 9.40 -10.64
CA LEU A 83 8.57 8.06 -10.49
C LEU A 83 8.62 7.24 -11.77
N TYR A 84 8.75 7.89 -12.93
CA TYR A 84 8.81 7.24 -14.24
C TYR A 84 9.96 7.79 -15.08
N ILE A 85 10.56 6.91 -15.89
CA ILE A 85 11.43 7.28 -17.00
C ILE A 85 10.74 6.78 -18.28
N GLY A 86 10.19 7.72 -19.05
CA GLY A 86 9.30 7.37 -20.16
C GLY A 86 8.03 6.70 -19.63
N SER A 87 7.70 5.51 -20.16
CA SER A 87 6.50 4.76 -19.75
C SER A 87 6.74 3.79 -18.58
N ALA A 88 7.99 3.57 -18.18
CA ALA A 88 8.36 2.57 -17.18
C ALA A 88 8.63 3.23 -15.80
N PRO A 89 8.27 2.57 -14.69
CA PRO A 89 8.71 2.99 -13.35
C PRO A 89 10.23 3.15 -13.30
N ALA A 90 10.71 4.17 -12.59
CA ALA A 90 12.15 4.39 -12.47
C ALA A 90 12.83 3.22 -11.73
N TYR A 91 13.95 2.74 -12.26
CA TYR A 91 14.58 1.49 -11.81
C TYR A 91 15.05 1.52 -10.34
N TRP A 92 15.35 2.70 -9.80
CA TRP A 92 15.80 2.86 -8.42
C TRP A 92 14.66 2.72 -7.40
N LEU A 93 13.40 2.87 -7.80
CA LEU A 93 12.26 2.87 -6.87
C LEU A 93 12.16 1.58 -6.03
N MET A 94 12.68 0.48 -6.56
CA MET A 94 12.79 -0.81 -5.86
C MET A 94 13.84 -0.85 -4.76
N ARG A 95 14.91 -0.07 -4.91
CA ARG A 95 16.05 -0.02 -3.98
C ARG A 95 15.94 1.15 -3.01
N GLU A 96 15.25 2.21 -3.43
CA GLU A 96 15.19 3.51 -2.77
C GLU A 96 13.75 3.86 -2.38
N SER A 97 12.89 2.87 -2.13
CA SER A 97 11.49 3.09 -1.77
C SER A 97 11.34 3.94 -0.49
N GLY A 98 12.18 3.70 0.51
CA GLY A 98 12.20 4.48 1.76
C GLY A 98 12.63 5.94 1.53
N GLU A 99 13.66 6.16 0.70
CA GLU A 99 14.08 7.51 0.26
C GLU A 99 12.96 8.23 -0.49
N THR A 100 12.31 7.52 -1.42
CA THR A 100 11.20 8.05 -2.22
C THR A 100 10.04 8.47 -1.32
N ALA A 101 9.70 7.66 -0.31
CA ALA A 101 8.68 8.00 0.68
C ALA A 101 9.07 9.23 1.50
N ARG A 102 10.35 9.36 1.90
CA ARG A 102 10.86 10.55 2.60
C ARG A 102 10.68 11.82 1.77
N ILE A 103 11.12 11.80 0.52
CA ILE A 103 11.02 12.93 -0.41
C ILE A 103 9.56 13.39 -0.56
N VAL A 104 8.62 12.43 -0.65
CA VAL A 104 7.19 12.72 -0.74
C VAL A 104 6.66 13.30 0.58
N GLU A 105 7.03 12.71 1.71
CA GLU A 105 6.57 13.13 3.05
C GLU A 105 7.03 14.55 3.39
N GLU A 106 8.26 14.91 3.06
CA GLU A 106 8.80 16.28 3.27
C GLU A 106 8.00 17.36 2.53
N GLN A 107 7.24 16.97 1.49
CA GLN A 107 6.44 17.88 0.65
C GLN A 107 4.94 17.87 1.01
N ILE A 108 4.50 17.03 1.95
CA ILE A 108 3.11 16.90 2.38
C ILE A 108 3.02 17.14 3.89
N ARG A 109 2.41 18.26 4.29
CA ARG A 109 2.16 18.58 5.69
C ARG A 109 0.79 18.06 6.14
N GLY A 110 0.71 17.69 7.41
CA GLY A 110 -0.55 17.31 8.07
C GLY A 110 -0.89 15.82 8.01
N PHE A 111 -0.01 14.99 7.44
CA PHE A 111 -0.16 13.53 7.47
C PHE A 111 1.07 12.83 8.03
N GLY A 112 0.84 11.68 8.66
CA GLY A 112 1.90 10.76 9.06
C GLY A 112 2.31 9.79 7.94
N PRO A 113 3.21 8.84 8.27
CA PRO A 113 3.81 7.83 7.39
C PRO A 113 2.87 7.17 6.37
N ALA A 114 1.64 6.90 6.80
CA ALA A 114 0.63 6.21 6.00
C ALA A 114 0.18 6.98 4.75
N CYS A 115 0.33 8.30 4.68
CA CYS A 115 -0.14 9.06 3.51
C CYS A 115 0.82 8.98 2.33
N ALA A 116 2.13 9.15 2.57
CA ALA A 116 3.14 9.02 1.53
C ALA A 116 3.10 7.63 0.87
N SER A 117 2.98 6.57 1.67
CA SER A 117 2.83 5.20 1.14
C SER A 117 1.57 5.02 0.28
N LYS A 118 0.45 5.63 0.66
CA LYS A 118 -0.80 5.55 -0.12
C LYS A 118 -0.67 6.30 -1.44
N LEU A 119 -0.08 7.50 -1.43
CA LEU A 119 0.19 8.24 -2.66
C LEU A 119 1.06 7.41 -3.61
N LEU A 120 2.17 6.86 -3.11
CA LEU A 120 3.08 6.04 -3.89
C LEU A 120 2.39 4.78 -4.43
N ARG A 121 1.55 4.11 -3.64
CA ARG A 121 0.73 2.96 -4.07
C ARG A 121 -0.18 3.28 -5.25
N PHE A 122 -0.79 4.47 -5.29
CA PHE A 122 -1.63 4.86 -6.44
C PHE A 122 -0.83 5.41 -7.62
N ALA A 123 0.34 6.00 -7.37
CA ALA A 123 1.20 6.58 -8.39
C ALA A 123 2.01 5.54 -9.18
N VAL A 124 2.48 4.48 -8.51
CA VAL A 124 3.28 3.41 -9.11
C VAL A 124 2.86 2.06 -8.52
N PRO A 125 1.64 1.58 -8.82
CA PRO A 125 1.10 0.37 -8.19
C PRO A 125 1.87 -0.91 -8.52
N GLN A 126 2.71 -0.89 -9.57
CA GLN A 126 3.62 -1.98 -9.90
C GLN A 126 4.75 -2.10 -8.86
N VAL A 127 5.13 -0.99 -8.24
CA VAL A 127 6.27 -0.91 -7.33
C VAL A 127 5.82 -0.83 -5.87
N PHE A 128 4.80 -0.04 -5.56
CA PHE A 128 4.48 0.29 -4.18
C PHE A 128 3.14 -0.30 -3.72
N GLY A 129 3.11 -0.72 -2.46
CA GLY A 129 1.88 -0.93 -1.70
C GLY A 129 1.74 0.11 -0.59
N ALA A 130 0.52 0.32 -0.13
CA ALA A 130 0.24 1.19 1.01
C ALA A 130 0.66 0.51 2.31
N ILE A 131 0.89 1.29 3.36
CA ILE A 131 0.97 0.79 4.72
C ILE A 131 -0.09 1.47 5.58
N ASP A 132 -0.76 0.67 6.41
CA ASP A 132 -1.74 1.16 7.37
C ASP A 132 -1.60 0.46 8.71
N THR A 133 -2.32 0.96 9.70
CA THR A 133 -2.20 0.48 11.07
C THR A 133 -2.60 -0.99 11.22
N ARG A 134 -3.53 -1.51 10.41
CA ARG A 134 -3.93 -2.93 10.48
C ARG A 134 -2.78 -3.80 9.99
N LEU A 135 -2.15 -3.41 8.88
CA LEU A 135 -0.95 -4.10 8.39
C LEU A 135 0.16 -4.11 9.44
N VAL A 136 0.44 -2.98 10.11
CA VAL A 136 1.48 -2.92 11.15
C VAL A 136 1.11 -3.72 12.40
N ARG A 137 -0.16 -3.79 12.79
CA ARG A 137 -0.59 -4.63 13.93
C ARG A 137 -0.37 -6.12 13.69
N ILE A 138 -0.54 -6.57 12.45
CA ILE A 138 -0.34 -7.97 12.08
C ILE A 138 1.13 -8.24 11.80
N PHE A 139 1.69 -7.55 10.82
CA PHE A 139 3.02 -7.85 10.26
C PHE A 139 4.16 -7.13 10.97
N GLY A 140 3.85 -6.16 11.83
CA GLY A 140 4.79 -5.39 12.63
C GLY A 140 4.72 -5.78 14.11
N ARG A 141 4.78 -4.77 14.98
CA ARG A 141 4.82 -4.91 16.45
C ARG A 141 3.72 -4.06 17.11
N GLY A 142 3.44 -4.36 18.37
CA GLY A 142 2.62 -3.52 19.25
C GLY A 142 1.21 -4.04 19.53
N ASP A 143 0.74 -5.06 18.79
CA ASP A 143 -0.50 -5.80 19.10
C ASP A 143 -0.20 -7.30 19.25
N PRO A 144 0.29 -7.76 20.43
CA PRO A 144 0.74 -9.13 20.64
C PRO A 144 -0.34 -10.20 20.40
N GLU A 145 -1.62 -9.84 20.55
CA GLU A 145 -2.73 -10.77 20.34
C GLU A 145 -3.00 -11.03 18.85
N LYS A 146 -2.67 -10.06 18.00
CA LYS A 146 -2.97 -10.09 16.56
C LYS A 146 -1.74 -10.34 15.69
N GLN A 147 -0.54 -10.09 16.22
CA GLN A 147 0.70 -10.20 15.48
C GLN A 147 0.88 -11.60 14.84
N ARG A 148 1.16 -11.61 13.54
CA ARG A 148 1.40 -12.80 12.69
C ARG A 148 2.41 -12.41 11.61
N TYR A 149 3.34 -13.30 11.29
CA TYR A 149 4.33 -13.09 10.20
C TYR A 149 5.11 -11.77 10.36
N PRO A 150 6.06 -11.68 11.30
CA PRO A 150 6.77 -10.43 11.65
C PRO A 150 7.75 -10.00 10.55
N VAL A 151 7.23 -9.52 9.43
CA VAL A 151 7.99 -9.04 8.27
C VAL A 151 8.36 -7.56 8.37
N LEU A 152 7.76 -6.83 9.32
CA LEU A 152 8.01 -5.42 9.60
C LEU A 152 8.57 -5.19 11.01
N ASP A 153 9.44 -4.20 11.12
CA ASP A 153 9.93 -3.67 12.39
C ASP A 153 9.24 -2.34 12.79
N LEU A 154 8.08 -2.04 12.20
CA LEU A 154 7.23 -0.91 12.60
C LEU A 154 6.36 -1.25 13.81
N ILE A 155 6.05 -0.24 14.62
CA ILE A 155 5.21 -0.33 15.81
C ILE A 155 3.87 0.36 15.54
N ALA A 156 2.79 -0.35 15.83
CA ALA A 156 1.46 0.23 16.01
C ALA A 156 1.22 0.43 17.51
N GLU A 157 0.83 1.64 17.90
CA GLU A 157 0.55 1.99 19.29
C GLU A 157 -0.93 2.32 19.48
N ARG A 158 -1.46 1.96 20.65
CA ARG A 158 -2.82 2.30 21.05
C ARG A 158 -2.81 3.57 21.89
N SER A 159 -3.41 4.64 21.37
CA SER A 159 -3.55 5.92 22.07
C SER A 159 -4.98 6.43 21.96
N GLY A 160 -5.58 6.82 23.08
CA GLY A 160 -6.97 7.32 23.12
C GLY A 160 -8.01 6.32 22.56
N GLY A 161 -7.75 5.02 22.71
CA GLY A 161 -8.62 3.95 22.18
C GLY A 161 -8.45 3.67 20.68
N ARG A 162 -7.62 4.43 19.96
CA ARG A 162 -7.34 4.24 18.53
C ARG A 162 -5.92 3.71 18.33
N TRP A 163 -5.75 2.90 17.29
CA TRP A 163 -4.42 2.47 16.87
C TRP A 163 -3.82 3.49 15.89
N ALA A 164 -2.53 3.78 16.04
CA ALA A 164 -1.79 4.65 15.15
C ALA A 164 -0.37 4.11 14.89
N ILE A 165 0.23 4.50 13.77
CA ILE A 165 1.65 4.33 13.47
C ILE A 165 2.33 5.64 13.89
N PRO A 166 3.13 5.68 14.97
CA PRO A 166 3.82 6.91 15.36
C PRO A 166 4.73 7.41 14.25
N ALA A 167 4.62 8.68 13.89
CA ALA A 167 5.40 9.28 12.81
C ALA A 167 6.91 9.37 13.12
N ALA A 168 7.25 9.59 14.40
CA ALA A 168 8.63 9.74 14.86
C ALA A 168 9.28 8.40 15.27
N GLN A 169 8.67 7.26 14.94
CA GLN A 169 9.24 5.98 15.35
C GLN A 169 10.57 5.68 14.64
N PRO A 170 11.53 5.03 15.32
CA PRO A 170 12.75 4.57 14.68
C PRO A 170 12.46 3.63 13.50
N GLY A 171 13.24 3.75 12.43
CA GLY A 171 13.14 2.88 11.26
C GLY A 171 12.19 3.38 10.17
N TRP A 172 11.33 4.36 10.42
CA TRP A 172 10.64 5.07 9.33
C TRP A 172 11.57 6.12 8.70
N PRO A 173 11.65 6.27 7.36
CA PRO A 173 10.93 5.54 6.30
C PRO A 173 11.65 4.31 5.73
N GLU A 174 12.81 3.92 6.26
CA GLU A 174 13.59 2.76 5.78
C GLU A 174 12.77 1.46 5.77
N GLU A 175 11.92 1.26 6.78
CA GLU A 175 11.07 0.08 6.92
C GLU A 175 9.92 0.06 5.89
N TYR A 176 9.60 1.20 5.26
CA TYR A 176 8.74 1.20 4.08
C TYR A 176 9.44 0.57 2.85
N GLY A 177 10.76 0.71 2.75
CA GLY A 177 11.55 -0.02 1.78
C GLY A 177 11.57 -1.52 2.04
N ALA A 178 11.62 -1.91 3.32
CA ALA A 178 11.45 -3.31 3.70
C ALA A 178 10.08 -3.86 3.30
N TRP A 179 9.00 -3.11 3.59
CA TRP A 179 7.63 -3.46 3.19
C TRP A 179 7.52 -3.67 1.68
N THR A 180 8.04 -2.71 0.91
CA THR A 180 8.05 -2.81 -0.56
C THR A 180 8.81 -4.08 -1.01
N GLY A 181 9.97 -4.36 -0.41
CA GLY A 181 10.72 -5.58 -0.69
C GLY A 181 9.93 -6.87 -0.40
N VAL A 182 9.14 -6.90 0.68
CA VAL A 182 8.27 -8.03 1.04
C VAL A 182 7.17 -8.24 0.00
N LEU A 183 6.50 -7.16 -0.43
CA LEU A 183 5.45 -7.22 -1.44
C LEU A 183 5.95 -7.80 -2.77
N HIS A 184 7.15 -7.36 -3.20
CA HIS A 184 7.77 -7.88 -4.42
C HIS A 184 8.24 -9.32 -4.26
N ALA A 185 8.75 -9.71 -3.09
CA ALA A 185 9.13 -11.09 -2.84
C ALA A 185 7.92 -12.02 -2.96
N LEU A 186 6.78 -11.65 -2.37
CA LEU A 186 5.52 -12.38 -2.49
C LEU A 186 5.00 -12.41 -3.93
N ALA A 187 4.97 -11.25 -4.61
CA ALA A 187 4.56 -11.19 -6.02
C ALA A 187 5.42 -12.12 -6.89
N ASN A 188 6.75 -12.14 -6.66
CA ASN A 188 7.67 -13.02 -7.39
C ASN A 188 7.42 -14.50 -7.10
N VAL A 189 7.11 -14.88 -5.85
CA VAL A 189 6.74 -16.27 -5.51
C VAL A 189 5.47 -16.65 -6.25
N LEU A 190 4.40 -15.86 -6.12
CA LEU A 190 3.09 -16.12 -6.76
C LEU A 190 3.20 -16.21 -8.28
N ASN A 191 3.94 -15.28 -8.91
CA ASN A 191 4.13 -15.27 -10.36
C ASN A 191 4.99 -16.44 -10.84
N ARG A 192 6.02 -16.84 -10.08
CA ARG A 192 6.86 -17.99 -10.42
C ARG A 192 6.11 -19.31 -10.29
N GLU A 193 5.18 -19.38 -9.35
CA GLU A 193 4.29 -20.54 -9.15
C GLU A 193 3.06 -20.49 -10.06
N GLU A 194 3.01 -19.56 -11.02
CA GLU A 194 1.94 -19.39 -11.99
C GLU A 194 0.55 -19.20 -11.35
N VAL A 195 0.51 -18.68 -10.12
CA VAL A 195 -0.73 -18.30 -9.45
C VAL A 195 -1.26 -17.03 -10.13
N CYS A 196 -2.28 -17.17 -10.96
CA CYS A 196 -2.86 -16.03 -11.67
C CYS A 196 -3.49 -15.01 -10.71
N CYS A 197 -3.05 -13.76 -10.78
CA CYS A 197 -3.68 -12.65 -10.07
C CYS A 197 -5.10 -12.41 -10.63
N PRO A 198 -6.16 -12.42 -9.79
CA PRO A 198 -7.53 -12.25 -10.27
C PRO A 198 -7.91 -10.77 -10.40
N HIS A 199 -6.98 -9.88 -10.74
CA HIS A 199 -7.31 -8.46 -10.92
C HIS A 199 -8.38 -8.28 -12.01
N PRO A 200 -9.36 -7.39 -11.84
CA PRO A 200 -10.36 -7.12 -12.87
C PRO A 200 -9.74 -6.69 -14.20
N GLU A 201 -10.38 -7.07 -15.31
CA GLU A 201 -9.88 -6.78 -16.67
C GLU A 201 -9.67 -5.28 -16.92
N GLY A 202 -10.44 -4.43 -16.25
CA GLY A 202 -10.33 -2.97 -16.33
C GLY A 202 -8.93 -2.44 -16.00
N PHE A 203 -8.17 -3.10 -15.12
CA PHE A 203 -6.78 -2.73 -14.80
C PHE A 203 -5.83 -3.01 -15.95
N ALA A 204 -5.96 -4.17 -16.59
CA ALA A 204 -5.14 -4.53 -17.74
C ALA A 204 -5.48 -3.67 -18.97
N ALA A 205 -6.78 -3.44 -19.22
CA ALA A 205 -7.25 -2.55 -20.28
C ALA A 205 -6.77 -1.10 -20.08
N ALA A 206 -6.53 -0.68 -18.83
CA ALA A 206 -5.94 0.62 -18.50
C ALA A 206 -4.41 0.68 -18.64
N GLY A 207 -3.74 -0.45 -18.90
CA GLY A 207 -2.28 -0.55 -18.84
C GLY A 207 -1.70 -0.39 -17.43
N LEU A 208 -2.49 -0.64 -16.39
CA LEU A 208 -2.06 -0.56 -14.98
C LEU A 208 -1.51 -1.90 -14.46
N ARG A 209 -1.94 -3.02 -15.05
CA ARG A 209 -1.51 -4.39 -14.73
C ARG A 209 -1.24 -5.18 -16.02
N SER A 210 -0.45 -6.25 -15.89
CA SER A 210 -0.32 -7.28 -16.92
C SER A 210 -1.24 -8.44 -16.56
N GLN A 211 -1.95 -9.00 -17.54
CA GLN A 211 -2.95 -10.05 -17.30
C GLN A 211 -2.41 -11.21 -16.49
N GLY A 212 -3.04 -11.49 -15.33
CA GLY A 212 -2.70 -12.61 -14.45
C GLY A 212 -1.43 -12.42 -13.63
N ILE A 213 -0.73 -11.28 -13.75
CA ILE A 213 0.55 -11.03 -13.05
C ILE A 213 0.30 -10.20 -11.79
N TRP A 214 0.79 -10.69 -10.65
CA TRP A 214 0.76 -9.97 -9.39
C TRP A 214 1.70 -8.77 -9.40
N ALA A 215 1.17 -7.60 -9.07
CA ALA A 215 1.94 -6.42 -8.72
C ALA A 215 1.99 -6.20 -7.19
N ALA A 216 2.88 -5.32 -6.73
CA ALA A 216 3.00 -4.98 -5.31
C ALA A 216 1.69 -4.47 -4.70
N ALA A 217 0.93 -3.64 -5.42
CA ALA A 217 -0.37 -3.16 -4.96
C ALA A 217 -1.41 -4.29 -4.85
N ASP A 218 -1.32 -5.35 -5.66
CA ASP A 218 -2.28 -6.46 -5.60
C ASP A 218 -1.99 -7.36 -4.39
N VAL A 219 -0.70 -7.63 -4.14
CA VAL A 219 -0.26 -8.32 -2.92
C VAL A 219 -0.66 -7.52 -1.68
N GLU A 220 -0.48 -6.19 -1.70
CA GLU A 220 -0.91 -5.33 -0.59
C GLU A 220 -2.42 -5.43 -0.35
N MET A 221 -3.25 -5.40 -1.39
CA MET A 221 -4.69 -5.56 -1.24
C MET A 221 -5.07 -6.91 -0.60
N ALA A 222 -4.43 -8.01 -1.03
CA ALA A 222 -4.65 -9.32 -0.41
C ALA A 222 -4.25 -9.34 1.08
N LEU A 223 -3.07 -8.81 1.41
CA LEU A 223 -2.60 -8.73 2.79
C LEU A 223 -3.46 -7.80 3.65
N SER A 224 -3.99 -6.71 3.08
CA SER A 224 -4.94 -5.80 3.72
C SER A 224 -6.28 -6.47 4.01
N CYS A 225 -6.76 -7.36 3.12
CA CYS A 225 -7.94 -8.19 3.37
C CYS A 225 -7.68 -9.15 4.55
N TYR A 226 -6.56 -9.86 4.53
CA TYR A 226 -6.16 -10.76 5.62
C TYR A 226 -6.07 -10.02 6.96
N ALA A 227 -5.39 -8.88 6.99
CA ALA A 227 -5.19 -8.10 8.20
C ALA A 227 -6.51 -7.60 8.78
N THR A 228 -7.43 -7.12 7.93
CA THR A 228 -8.80 -6.76 8.33
C THR A 228 -9.52 -7.93 9.01
N GLY A 229 -9.46 -9.12 8.40
CA GLY A 229 -10.08 -10.33 8.95
C GLY A 229 -9.53 -10.76 10.31
N VAL A 230 -8.21 -10.69 10.52
CA VAL A 230 -7.57 -11.08 11.79
C VAL A 230 -7.83 -10.06 12.90
N VAL A 231 -7.78 -8.77 12.55
CA VAL A 231 -8.04 -7.69 13.51
C VAL A 231 -9.50 -7.72 13.98
N GLY A 232 -10.44 -8.14 13.12
CA GLY A 232 -11.87 -8.23 13.45
C GLY A 232 -12.57 -6.87 13.40
N GLU A 233 -12.03 -5.92 12.64
CA GLU A 233 -12.67 -4.62 12.36
C GLU A 233 -13.43 -4.75 11.04
N GLU A 234 -14.75 -4.52 11.01
CA GLU A 234 -15.44 -4.18 9.76
C GLU A 234 -14.83 -2.88 9.22
N CYS A 235 -14.68 -2.75 7.89
CA CYS A 235 -14.25 -1.51 7.23
C CYS A 235 -15.28 -0.38 7.45
N ALA A 236 -15.39 0.15 8.67
CA ALA A 236 -16.34 1.18 9.02
C ALA A 236 -15.71 2.58 8.82
N PRO A 237 -16.45 3.53 8.20
CA PRO A 237 -16.06 4.93 8.22
C PRO A 237 -16.12 5.45 9.66
N LEU A 238 -15.13 6.25 10.05
CA LEU A 238 -15.16 6.97 11.32
C LEU A 238 -16.41 7.89 11.37
N PRO A 239 -17.09 7.98 12.52
CA PRO A 239 -18.19 8.93 12.68
C PRO A 239 -17.66 10.36 12.59
N VAL A 240 -18.43 11.19 11.88
CA VAL A 240 -18.25 12.64 11.79
C VAL A 240 -18.45 13.20 13.20
N GLY A 241 -17.43 13.89 13.71
CA GLY A 241 -17.49 14.77 14.87
C GLY A 241 -16.95 16.13 14.48
#